data_AF-A0A1F2U0H0-F1
#
_entry.id   AF-A0A1F2U0H0-F1
#
_cell.length_a   1.000
_cell.length_b   1.000
_cell.length_c   1.000
_cell.angle_alpha   90.00
_cell.angle_beta   90.00
_cell.angle_gamma   90.00
#
_symmetry.space_group_name_H-M   'P 1'
#
loop_
_entity.id
_entity.type
_entity.pdbx_description
1 polymer ?
#
loop_
_entity_poly.entity_id
_entity_poly.type
_entity_poly.pdbx_seq_one_letter_code
_entity_poly.pdbx_strand_id
1 'polypeptide(L)'
;MLDLAGTRLRVAGLPGQQRHKSAEIGAGSLASRILCKKHNEELSPIDAAGTTFLSGLHASFKDLNKSQFLEKAVEIPGRLLELWLLKVYCGLLTVHRIAAIPPVLVEILFGQQAWPECEGLYVLTPEDGNAAWRFQLVRVELVFNESRTRIVGAKFGLGGFALLLAFGKPRKQGPGGVEAQHRPGAIVLEREGRAHRYAFSWDDNGKHGTMHCTLLSKVHHPDRSTRFLV
;
A
#
# COMPACT_ATOMS: atom_id res chain seq x y z
N MET A 1 -7.03 9.75 -11.87
CA MET A 1 -6.98 8.41 -11.25
C MET A 1 -5.98 8.33 -10.10
N LEU A 2 -4.68 8.63 -10.33
CA LEU A 2 -3.74 8.87 -9.22
C LEU A 2 -3.87 10.29 -8.62
N ASP A 3 -4.71 11.15 -9.18
CA ASP A 3 -4.95 12.53 -8.70
C ASP A 3 -5.49 12.59 -7.26
N LEU A 4 -6.13 11.50 -6.79
CA LEU A 4 -6.65 11.35 -5.42
C LEU A 4 -5.56 11.00 -4.39
N ALA A 5 -4.39 10.51 -4.83
CA ALA A 5 -3.19 10.37 -4.00
C ALA A 5 -2.44 11.72 -3.80
N GLY A 6 -3.00 12.80 -4.34
CA GLY A 6 -2.31 14.03 -4.70
C GLY A 6 -1.75 13.94 -6.12
N THR A 7 -1.56 15.08 -6.79
CA THR A 7 -0.89 15.15 -8.11
C THR A 7 0.55 14.61 -8.10
N ARG A 8 1.09 14.28 -6.91
CA ARG A 8 2.46 13.82 -6.71
C ARG A 8 2.52 12.64 -5.75
N LEU A 9 3.33 11.64 -6.07
CA LEU A 9 3.68 10.51 -5.21
C LEU A 9 5.08 10.71 -4.68
N ARG A 10 5.31 10.43 -3.40
CA ARG A 10 6.64 10.52 -2.81
C ARG A 10 7.32 9.16 -2.84
N VAL A 11 8.46 9.09 -3.51
CA VAL A 11 9.23 7.86 -3.65
C VAL A 11 10.54 7.97 -2.90
N ALA A 12 10.84 6.93 -2.12
CA ALA A 12 12.06 6.84 -1.33
C ALA A 12 12.67 5.44 -1.45
N GLY A 13 13.96 5.33 -1.12
CA GLY A 13 14.66 4.04 -1.11
C GLY A 13 15.17 3.60 -2.49
N LEU A 14 15.27 4.51 -3.47
CA LEU A 14 15.83 4.21 -4.78
C LEU A 14 17.34 3.90 -4.68
N PRO A 15 17.90 3.01 -5.53
CA PRO A 15 19.34 2.82 -5.63
C PRO A 15 20.07 4.15 -5.88
N GLY A 16 21.12 4.44 -5.10
CA GLY A 16 21.87 5.71 -5.19
C GLY A 16 21.20 6.93 -4.56
N GLN A 17 19.98 6.82 -4.03
CA GLN A 17 19.32 7.92 -3.32
C GLN A 17 19.92 8.08 -1.91
N GLN A 18 20.32 9.31 -1.55
CA GLN A 18 20.82 9.61 -0.20
C GLN A 18 19.74 9.24 0.84
N ARG A 19 20.19 8.67 1.98
CA ARG A 19 19.30 8.39 3.12
C ARG A 19 18.55 9.68 3.49
N HIS A 20 17.23 9.56 3.70
CA HIS A 20 16.29 10.66 3.99
C HIS A 20 15.89 11.57 2.82
N LYS A 21 16.42 11.39 1.60
CA LYS A 21 15.90 12.07 0.41
C LYS A 21 14.77 11.27 -0.21
N SER A 22 13.75 11.98 -0.68
CA SER A 22 12.64 11.44 -1.46
C SER A 22 12.49 12.21 -2.77
N ALA A 23 12.05 11.53 -3.82
CA ALA A 23 11.65 12.15 -5.08
C ALA A 23 10.13 12.32 -5.10
N GLU A 24 9.63 13.35 -5.78
CA GLU A 24 8.20 13.49 -6.07
C GLU A 24 7.94 13.14 -7.54
N ILE A 25 6.98 12.27 -7.79
CA ILE A 25 6.62 11.79 -9.11
C ILE A 25 5.20 12.23 -9.42
N GLY A 26 4.96 12.78 -10.61
CA GLY A 26 3.61 13.06 -11.06
C GLY A 26 2.78 11.77 -11.13
N ALA A 27 1.62 11.76 -10.50
CA ALA A 27 0.60 10.70 -10.63
C ALA A 27 0.44 10.20 -12.10
N GLY A 28 0.38 11.14 -13.04
CA GLY A 28 0.26 10.84 -14.46
C GLY A 28 1.45 10.12 -15.11
N SER A 29 2.66 10.22 -14.57
CA SER A 29 3.83 9.54 -15.17
C SER A 29 3.86 8.04 -14.87
N LEU A 30 3.18 7.57 -13.83
CA LEU A 30 2.99 6.13 -13.58
C LEU A 30 1.86 5.53 -14.45
N ALA A 31 0.89 6.34 -14.86
CA ALA A 31 -0.31 5.87 -15.56
C ALA A 31 -0.18 5.86 -17.10
N SER A 32 0.63 6.74 -17.70
CA SER A 32 0.39 7.16 -19.10
C SER A 32 1.32 6.62 -20.19
N ARG A 33 2.33 5.77 -19.92
CA ARG A 33 3.36 5.47 -20.95
C ARG A 33 3.89 4.04 -21.05
N ILE A 34 3.28 3.08 -20.36
CA ILE A 34 3.88 1.74 -20.25
C ILE A 34 3.21 0.71 -21.18
N LEU A 35 1.94 0.91 -21.57
CA LEU A 35 1.15 -0.13 -22.25
C LEU A 35 0.31 0.42 -23.42
N CYS A 36 0.00 -0.45 -24.39
CA CYS A 36 -0.89 -0.14 -25.52
C CYS A 36 -2.34 0.07 -25.05
N LYS A 37 -3.19 0.65 -25.93
CA LYS A 37 -4.61 0.93 -25.61
C LYS A 37 -5.35 -0.29 -25.04
N LYS A 38 -5.20 -1.45 -25.68
CA LYS A 38 -5.82 -2.71 -25.25
C LYS A 38 -5.43 -3.10 -23.82
N HIS A 39 -4.14 -3.10 -23.51
CA HIS A 39 -3.67 -3.43 -22.16
C HIS A 39 -4.10 -2.38 -21.12
N ASN A 40 -4.20 -1.10 -21.48
CA ASN A 40 -4.73 -0.09 -20.55
C ASN A 40 -6.21 -0.31 -20.25
N GLU A 41 -7.01 -0.74 -21.24
CA GLU A 41 -8.42 -1.09 -21.06
C GLU A 41 -8.58 -2.32 -20.15
N GLU A 42 -7.78 -3.36 -20.37
CA GLU A 42 -7.76 -4.59 -19.54
C GLU A 42 -7.42 -4.32 -18.06
N LEU A 43 -6.57 -3.33 -17.78
CA LEU A 43 -6.19 -2.97 -16.40
C LEU A 43 -7.09 -1.90 -15.76
N SER A 44 -8.12 -1.41 -16.45
CA SER A 44 -9.02 -0.38 -15.93
C SER A 44 -9.83 -0.80 -14.68
N PRO A 45 -10.24 -2.08 -14.49
CA PRO A 45 -10.90 -2.49 -13.24
C PRO A 45 -9.95 -2.45 -12.03
N ILE A 46 -8.67 -2.77 -12.24
CA ILE A 46 -7.62 -2.71 -11.22
C ILE A 46 -7.46 -1.26 -10.72
N ASP A 47 -7.47 -0.33 -11.67
CA ASP A 47 -7.40 1.10 -11.44
C ASP A 47 -8.59 1.67 -10.67
N ALA A 48 -9.80 1.17 -10.96
CA ALA A 48 -11.01 1.53 -10.22
C ALA A 48 -10.91 1.12 -8.75
N ALA A 49 -10.41 -0.09 -8.45
CA ALA A 49 -10.24 -0.55 -7.07
C ALA A 49 -9.27 0.33 -6.26
N GLY A 50 -8.11 0.66 -6.86
CA GLY A 50 -7.17 1.61 -6.24
C GLY A 50 -7.77 3.00 -6.01
N THR A 51 -8.56 3.48 -6.97
CA THR A 51 -9.26 4.77 -6.88
C THR A 51 -10.29 4.77 -5.74
N THR A 52 -11.10 3.73 -5.63
CA THR A 52 -12.10 3.56 -4.56
C THR A 52 -11.42 3.54 -3.19
N PHE A 53 -10.35 2.76 -3.04
CA PHE A 53 -9.61 2.67 -1.79
C PHE A 53 -9.01 4.02 -1.37
N LEU A 54 -8.27 4.68 -2.27
CA LEU A 54 -7.64 5.96 -1.95
C LEU A 54 -8.66 7.08 -1.70
N SER A 55 -9.77 7.10 -2.46
CA SER A 55 -10.85 8.07 -2.23
C SER A 55 -11.52 7.85 -0.89
N GLY A 56 -11.80 6.59 -0.54
CA GLY A 56 -12.35 6.21 0.75
C GLY A 56 -11.44 6.67 1.88
N LEU A 57 -10.13 6.39 1.77
CA LEU A 57 -9.12 6.84 2.74
C LEU A 57 -9.11 8.36 2.86
N HIS A 58 -9.03 9.07 1.75
CA HIS A 58 -9.04 10.53 1.76
C HIS A 58 -10.31 11.11 2.40
N ALA A 59 -11.49 10.59 2.04
CA ALA A 59 -12.76 10.99 2.64
C ALA A 59 -12.80 10.70 4.13
N SER A 60 -12.29 9.55 4.55
CA SER A 60 -12.19 9.16 5.96
C SER A 60 -11.32 10.11 6.74
N PHE A 61 -10.16 10.45 6.18
CA PHE A 61 -9.25 11.40 6.79
C PHE A 61 -9.85 12.80 6.90
N LYS A 62 -10.68 13.22 5.92
CA LYS A 62 -11.41 14.48 5.99
C LYS A 62 -12.51 14.44 7.05
N ASP A 63 -13.23 13.33 7.18
CA ASP A 63 -14.37 13.18 8.09
C ASP A 63 -13.95 12.99 9.55
N LEU A 64 -12.85 12.28 9.81
CA LEU A 64 -12.29 12.11 11.16
C LEU A 64 -11.82 13.42 11.81
N ASN A 65 -11.70 14.50 11.02
CA ASN A 65 -11.40 15.84 11.52
C ASN A 65 -12.65 16.73 11.73
N LYS A 66 -13.85 16.25 11.41
CA LYS A 66 -15.11 16.98 11.60
C LYS A 66 -15.77 16.60 12.91
N SER A 67 -16.66 17.45 13.44
CA SER A 67 -17.41 17.17 14.68
C SER A 67 -18.57 16.18 14.49
N GLN A 68 -19.14 16.07 13.29
CA GLN A 68 -20.19 15.11 12.95
C GLN A 68 -19.58 13.97 12.12
N PHE A 69 -19.79 12.74 12.56
CA PHE A 69 -19.22 11.55 11.95
C PHE A 69 -20.30 10.49 11.78
N LEU A 70 -20.38 9.93 10.58
CA LEU A 70 -21.21 8.77 10.29
C LEU A 70 -20.27 7.59 10.09
N GLU A 71 -20.54 6.48 10.74
CA GLU A 71 -19.85 5.22 10.45
C GLU A 71 -20.03 4.88 8.96
N LYS A 72 -18.92 4.57 8.29
CA LYS A 72 -18.90 4.23 6.86
C LYS A 72 -18.18 2.92 6.66
N ALA A 73 -18.79 2.06 5.85
CA ALA A 73 -18.16 0.88 5.29
C ALA A 73 -17.86 1.13 3.81
N VAL A 74 -16.63 0.87 3.39
CA VAL A 74 -16.23 0.87 1.98
C VAL A 74 -15.85 -0.57 1.62
N GLU A 75 -16.54 -1.14 0.65
CA GLU A 75 -16.21 -2.46 0.11
C GLU A 75 -15.20 -2.33 -1.03
N ILE A 76 -14.17 -3.16 -1.00
CA ILE A 76 -13.08 -3.16 -1.96
C ILE A 76 -12.78 -4.59 -2.39
N PRO A 77 -12.74 -4.89 -3.69
CA PRO A 77 -12.22 -6.16 -4.16
C PRO A 77 -10.73 -6.27 -3.81
N GLY A 78 -10.40 -7.07 -2.80
CA GLY A 78 -9.05 -7.21 -2.24
C GLY A 78 -8.04 -7.67 -3.29
N ARG A 79 -8.45 -8.61 -4.15
CA ARG A 79 -7.64 -9.05 -5.29
C ARG A 79 -7.29 -7.91 -6.25
N LEU A 80 -8.26 -7.05 -6.59
CA LEU A 80 -7.99 -5.92 -7.49
C LEU A 80 -7.11 -4.87 -6.84
N LEU A 81 -7.25 -4.62 -5.53
CA LEU A 81 -6.34 -3.73 -4.80
C LEU A 81 -4.91 -4.30 -4.76
N GLU A 82 -4.75 -5.60 -4.53
CA GLU A 82 -3.44 -6.28 -4.56
C GLU A 82 -2.76 -6.15 -5.94
N LEU A 83 -3.52 -6.36 -7.02
CA LEU A 83 -3.02 -6.14 -8.39
C LEU A 83 -2.74 -4.67 -8.70
N TRP A 84 -3.48 -3.74 -8.09
CA TRP A 84 -3.23 -2.31 -8.24
C TRP A 84 -1.90 -1.90 -7.62
N LEU A 85 -1.57 -2.41 -6.43
CA LEU A 85 -0.25 -2.22 -5.82
C LEU A 85 0.87 -2.77 -6.72
N LEU A 86 0.66 -3.96 -7.31
CA LEU A 86 1.59 -4.55 -8.26
C LEU A 86 1.78 -3.68 -9.51
N LYS A 87 0.69 -3.14 -10.05
CA LYS A 87 0.74 -2.19 -11.18
C LYS A 87 1.57 -0.95 -10.83
N VAL A 88 1.35 -0.36 -9.65
CA VAL A 88 2.12 0.81 -9.18
C VAL A 88 3.60 0.46 -9.02
N TYR A 89 3.90 -0.73 -8.47
CA TYR A 89 5.28 -1.23 -8.36
C TYR A 89 5.96 -1.39 -9.73
N CYS A 90 5.33 -2.05 -10.70
CA CYS A 90 5.83 -2.21 -12.06
C CYS A 90 6.06 -0.86 -12.75
N GLY A 91 5.11 0.08 -12.57
CA GLY A 91 5.24 1.45 -13.06
C GLY A 91 6.46 2.16 -12.47
N LEU A 92 6.68 2.00 -11.16
CA LEU A 92 7.82 2.58 -10.46
C LEU A 92 9.16 2.08 -11.01
N LEU A 93 9.30 0.75 -11.17
CA LEU A 93 10.51 0.14 -11.72
C LEU A 93 10.82 0.67 -13.12
N THR A 94 9.78 0.80 -13.95
CA THR A 94 9.90 1.22 -15.35
C THR A 94 10.28 2.69 -15.47
N VAL A 95 9.56 3.58 -14.79
CA VAL A 95 9.76 5.04 -14.86
C VAL A 95 11.16 5.44 -14.39
N HIS A 96 11.66 4.79 -13.33
CA HIS A 96 12.98 5.07 -12.78
C HIS A 96 14.09 4.16 -13.32
N ARG A 97 13.78 3.25 -14.25
CA ARG A 97 14.73 2.29 -14.83
C ARG A 97 15.53 1.54 -13.75
N ILE A 98 14.84 1.15 -12.68
CA ILE A 98 15.46 0.56 -11.48
C ILE A 98 15.90 -0.88 -11.75
N ALA A 99 15.00 -1.66 -12.36
CA ALA A 99 15.19 -3.06 -12.68
C ALA A 99 14.20 -3.46 -13.79
N ALA A 100 14.50 -4.56 -14.49
CA ALA A 100 13.52 -5.21 -15.34
C ALA A 100 12.39 -5.81 -14.49
N ILE A 101 11.16 -5.77 -14.99
CA ILE A 101 10.02 -6.42 -14.34
C ILE A 101 10.14 -7.94 -14.61
N PRO A 102 10.15 -8.78 -13.57
CA PRO A 102 10.11 -10.24 -13.75
C PRO A 102 8.86 -10.67 -14.53
N PRO A 103 8.96 -11.59 -15.52
CA PRO A 103 7.83 -12.04 -16.32
C PRO A 103 6.64 -12.56 -15.49
N VAL A 104 6.94 -13.32 -14.44
CA VAL A 104 5.93 -13.83 -13.49
C VAL A 104 5.05 -12.72 -12.88
N LEU A 105 5.59 -11.53 -12.62
CA LEU A 105 4.81 -10.41 -12.09
C LEU A 105 3.86 -9.83 -13.14
N VAL A 106 4.25 -9.89 -14.42
CA VAL A 106 3.37 -9.49 -15.54
C VAL A 106 2.23 -10.50 -15.67
N GLU A 107 2.53 -11.79 -15.62
CA GLU A 107 1.53 -12.86 -15.69
C GLU A 107 0.53 -12.77 -14.53
N ILE A 108 0.98 -12.50 -13.31
CA ILE A 108 0.11 -12.23 -12.15
C ILE A 108 -0.75 -10.98 -12.39
N LEU A 109 -0.16 -9.89 -12.90
CA LEU A 109 -0.87 -8.63 -13.16
C LEU A 109 -2.03 -8.81 -14.14
N PHE A 110 -1.85 -9.64 -15.15
CA PHE A 110 -2.88 -9.96 -16.15
C PHE A 110 -3.75 -11.18 -15.77
N GLY A 111 -3.64 -11.69 -14.54
CA GLY A 111 -4.46 -12.80 -14.05
C GLY A 111 -4.15 -14.15 -14.70
N GLN A 112 -3.02 -14.27 -15.41
CA GLN A 112 -2.57 -15.51 -16.05
C GLN A 112 -1.90 -16.46 -15.06
N GLN A 113 -1.42 -15.92 -13.94
CA GLN A 113 -0.86 -16.70 -12.84
C GLN A 113 -1.46 -16.27 -11.49
N ALA A 114 -1.62 -17.24 -10.59
CA ALA A 114 -1.97 -16.97 -9.20
C ALA A 114 -0.76 -16.46 -8.40
N TRP A 115 -1.02 -15.68 -7.35
CA TRP A 115 0.02 -15.33 -6.39
C TRP A 115 0.54 -16.60 -5.69
N PRO A 116 1.87 -16.72 -5.51
CA PRO A 116 2.42 -17.75 -4.64
C PRO A 116 1.90 -17.60 -3.19
N GLU A 117 1.95 -18.69 -2.44
CA GLU A 117 1.54 -18.69 -1.04
C GLU A 117 2.38 -17.70 -0.22
N CYS A 118 1.73 -16.96 0.70
CA CYS A 118 2.36 -15.90 1.50
C CYS A 118 2.97 -14.74 0.69
N GLU A 119 2.61 -14.57 -0.58
CA GLU A 119 2.96 -13.38 -1.37
C GLU A 119 1.74 -12.48 -1.60
N GLY A 120 2.00 -11.23 -1.96
CA GLY A 120 0.96 -10.25 -2.26
C GLY A 120 0.77 -9.23 -1.14
N LEU A 121 -0.49 -8.90 -0.83
CA LEU A 121 -0.84 -7.79 0.05
C LEU A 121 -0.75 -8.15 1.53
N TYR A 122 0.00 -7.34 2.26
CA TYR A 122 0.05 -7.30 3.71
C TYR A 122 -0.36 -5.92 4.23
N VAL A 123 -1.13 -5.89 5.32
CA VAL A 123 -1.32 -4.66 6.11
C VAL A 123 -0.38 -4.69 7.29
N LEU A 124 0.33 -3.58 7.48
CA LEU A 124 1.30 -3.38 8.53
C LEU A 124 0.77 -2.34 9.54
N THR A 125 0.61 -2.77 10.79
CA THR A 125 0.21 -1.91 11.90
C THR A 125 1.23 -1.97 13.05
N PRO A 126 1.50 -0.85 13.73
CA PRO A 126 2.27 -0.87 14.98
C PRO A 126 1.68 -1.90 15.96
N GLU A 127 2.51 -2.62 16.71
CA GLU A 127 2.04 -3.66 17.67
C GLU A 127 1.11 -3.10 18.76
N ASP A 128 1.21 -1.82 19.08
CA ASP A 128 0.31 -1.14 20.01
C ASP A 128 -0.98 -0.64 19.34
N GLY A 129 -1.19 -0.94 18.06
CA GLY A 129 -2.32 -0.49 17.25
C GLY A 129 -2.29 1.00 16.92
N ASN A 130 -1.32 1.76 17.42
CA ASN A 130 -1.30 3.20 17.33
C ASN A 130 -0.59 3.67 16.06
N ALA A 131 -1.37 4.15 15.10
CA ALA A 131 -0.87 4.76 13.89
C ALA A 131 -0.50 6.25 14.14
N ALA A 132 0.80 6.56 14.11
CA ALA A 132 1.28 7.94 14.12
C ALA A 132 0.95 8.63 12.79
N TRP A 133 0.03 9.58 12.85
CA TRP A 133 -0.53 10.27 11.70
C TRP A 133 0.47 11.20 11.01
N ARG A 134 0.92 10.87 9.80
CA ARG A 134 1.76 11.77 8.98
C ARG A 134 1.47 11.67 7.48
N PHE A 135 0.99 12.79 6.92
CA PHE A 135 0.92 13.22 5.52
C PHE A 135 -0.31 12.89 4.65
N GLN A 136 -0.59 13.83 3.74
CA GLN A 136 -1.58 13.80 2.64
C GLN A 136 -1.06 13.10 1.37
N LEU A 137 0.00 12.30 1.45
CA LEU A 137 0.74 11.76 0.31
C LEU A 137 0.93 10.26 0.45
N VAL A 138 0.63 9.52 -0.62
CA VAL A 138 1.02 8.11 -0.73
C VAL A 138 2.54 8.05 -0.89
N ARG A 139 3.22 7.37 0.04
CA ARG A 139 4.66 7.13 -0.03
C ARG A 139 4.92 5.71 -0.53
N VAL A 140 5.75 5.55 -1.55
CA VAL A 140 6.21 4.23 -2.00
C VAL A 140 7.69 4.07 -1.67
N GLU A 141 8.03 2.98 -0.99
CA GLU A 141 9.40 2.61 -0.61
C GLU A 141 9.69 1.19 -1.08
N LEU A 142 10.73 1.01 -1.90
CA LEU A 142 11.19 -0.31 -2.30
C LEU A 142 11.77 -1.05 -1.10
N VAL A 143 11.37 -2.30 -0.93
CA VAL A 143 11.88 -3.19 0.11
C VAL A 143 12.92 -4.09 -0.52
N PHE A 144 14.09 -4.17 0.12
CA PHE A 144 15.18 -5.03 -0.32
C PHE A 144 15.42 -6.13 0.70
N ASN A 145 16.00 -7.24 0.24
CA ASN A 145 16.54 -8.27 1.12
C ASN A 145 17.68 -7.73 2.01
N GLU A 146 18.14 -8.54 2.97
CA GLU A 146 19.19 -8.18 3.94
C GLU A 146 20.47 -7.65 3.28
N SER A 147 20.92 -8.33 2.22
CA SER A 147 22.12 -7.94 1.47
C SER A 147 21.91 -6.75 0.53
N ARG A 148 20.67 -6.22 0.44
CA ARG A 148 20.27 -5.13 -0.46
C ARG A 148 20.54 -5.38 -1.95
N THR A 149 20.65 -6.65 -2.35
CA THR A 149 20.93 -7.05 -3.73
C THR A 149 19.67 -7.30 -4.53
N ARG A 150 18.54 -7.58 -3.88
CA ARG A 150 17.28 -7.93 -4.52
C ARG A 150 16.13 -7.13 -3.92
N ILE A 151 15.24 -6.65 -4.79
CA ILE A 151 13.95 -6.08 -4.39
C ILE A 151 13.01 -7.23 -4.04
N VAL A 152 12.45 -7.19 -2.84
CA VAL A 152 11.56 -8.23 -2.28
C VAL A 152 10.16 -7.71 -1.98
N GLY A 153 9.89 -6.46 -2.36
CA GLY A 153 8.56 -5.88 -2.25
C GLY A 153 8.54 -4.37 -2.38
N ALA A 154 7.39 -3.78 -2.09
CA ALA A 154 7.22 -2.35 -1.96
C ALA A 154 6.24 -2.01 -0.84
N LYS A 155 6.63 -1.04 -0.02
CA LYS A 155 5.85 -0.52 1.10
C LYS A 155 5.16 0.77 0.68
N PHE A 156 3.86 0.82 0.86
CA PHE A 156 2.97 1.94 0.55
C PHE A 156 2.51 2.56 1.86
N GLY A 157 3.11 3.68 2.25
CA GLY A 157 2.71 4.43 3.43
C GLY A 157 1.46 5.27 3.16
N LEU A 158 0.43 5.07 3.98
CA LEU A 158 -0.90 5.68 3.86
C LEU A 158 -1.32 6.30 5.19
N GLY A 159 -0.87 7.52 5.47
CA GLY A 159 -1.46 8.36 6.52
C GLY A 159 -1.50 7.79 7.95
N GLY A 160 -0.67 6.79 8.30
CA GLY A 160 -0.63 6.22 9.65
C GLY A 160 -0.42 4.70 9.69
N PHE A 161 -0.80 4.00 8.63
CA PHE A 161 -0.46 2.58 8.43
C PHE A 161 0.28 2.40 7.11
N ALA A 162 0.74 1.17 6.85
CA ALA A 162 1.36 0.85 5.58
C ALA A 162 0.76 -0.43 4.97
N LEU A 163 0.62 -0.43 3.65
CA LEU A 163 0.47 -1.66 2.89
C LEU A 163 1.86 -2.13 2.48
N LEU A 164 2.08 -3.44 2.44
CA LEU A 164 3.28 -4.05 1.90
C LEU A 164 2.85 -5.01 0.80
N LEU A 165 3.34 -4.77 -0.41
CA LEU A 165 3.34 -5.77 -1.47
C LEU A 165 4.62 -6.60 -1.30
N ALA A 166 4.49 -7.86 -0.87
CA ALA A 166 5.62 -8.73 -0.57
C ALA A 166 5.79 -9.84 -1.62
N PHE A 167 7.03 -10.10 -2.02
CA PHE A 167 7.42 -11.22 -2.90
C PHE A 167 8.10 -12.33 -2.07
N GLY A 168 7.43 -12.67 -0.97
CA GLY A 168 7.80 -13.69 0.01
C GLY A 168 7.20 -13.36 1.38
N LYS A 169 7.33 -14.28 2.34
CA LYS A 169 6.79 -14.08 3.69
C LYS A 169 7.61 -13.05 4.47
N PRO A 170 7.03 -11.90 4.89
CA PRO A 170 7.76 -10.92 5.68
C PRO A 170 8.17 -11.50 7.04
N ARG A 171 9.42 -11.29 7.44
CA ARG A 171 9.94 -11.66 8.76
C ARG A 171 9.82 -10.46 9.71
N LYS A 172 9.31 -10.68 10.93
CA LYS A 172 9.36 -9.67 12.01
C LYS A 172 10.83 -9.40 12.36
N GLN A 173 11.20 -8.12 12.49
CA GLN A 173 12.51 -7.72 13.02
C GLN A 173 12.40 -6.65 14.10
N GLY A 174 13.11 -6.88 15.21
CA GLY A 174 13.40 -5.88 16.25
C GLY A 174 12.34 -5.75 17.36
N PRO A 175 12.73 -5.14 18.51
CA PRO A 175 11.80 -4.83 19.61
C PRO A 175 10.89 -3.64 19.27
N GLY A 176 9.58 -3.82 19.48
CA GLY A 176 8.51 -2.89 19.08
C GLY A 176 7.91 -3.27 17.74
N GLY A 177 7.49 -4.53 17.62
CA GLY A 177 7.21 -5.16 16.35
C GLY A 177 6.01 -4.55 15.65
N VAL A 178 5.80 -5.03 14.43
CA VAL A 178 4.67 -4.66 13.61
C VAL A 178 3.90 -5.93 13.34
N GLU A 179 2.59 -5.84 13.54
CA GLU A 179 1.68 -6.89 13.12
C GLU A 179 1.53 -6.80 11.59
N ALA A 180 1.72 -7.94 10.94
CA ALA A 180 1.60 -8.07 9.50
C ALA A 180 0.52 -9.10 9.20
N GLN A 181 -0.60 -8.64 8.64
CA GLN A 181 -1.69 -9.52 8.23
C GLN A 181 -1.68 -9.66 6.72
N HIS A 182 -1.49 -10.88 6.24
CA HIS A 182 -1.67 -11.23 4.82
C HIS A 182 -3.15 -11.16 4.49
N ARG A 183 -3.51 -10.44 3.42
CA ARG A 183 -4.88 -10.35 2.90
C ARG A 183 -5.94 -10.18 3.99
N PRO A 184 -5.97 -9.05 4.72
CA PRO A 184 -6.96 -8.85 5.76
C PRO A 184 -8.37 -8.76 5.17
N GLY A 185 -9.36 -9.14 5.96
CA GLY A 185 -10.77 -9.07 5.59
C GLY A 185 -11.34 -7.69 5.84
N ALA A 186 -10.71 -6.92 6.75
CA ALA A 186 -10.98 -5.49 6.87
C ALA A 186 -9.82 -4.71 7.47
N ILE A 187 -9.80 -3.40 7.21
CA ILE A 187 -9.08 -2.39 8.01
C ILE A 187 -10.12 -1.50 8.67
N VAL A 188 -10.00 -1.28 9.97
CA VAL A 188 -10.83 -0.34 10.74
C VAL A 188 -9.94 0.82 11.19
N LEU A 189 -10.29 2.02 10.75
CA LEU A 189 -9.62 3.25 11.17
C LEU A 189 -10.42 3.89 12.30
N GLU A 190 -9.83 3.98 13.49
CA GLU A 190 -10.52 4.42 14.69
C GLU A 190 -9.91 5.71 15.26
N ARG A 191 -10.76 6.64 15.72
CA ARG A 191 -10.33 7.84 16.45
C ARG A 191 -11.43 8.32 17.38
N GLU A 192 -11.13 8.48 18.67
CA GLU A 192 -12.04 9.11 19.64
C GLU A 192 -13.47 8.49 19.60
N GLY A 193 -13.53 7.15 19.50
CA GLY A 193 -14.80 6.39 19.44
C GLY A 193 -15.49 6.34 18.08
N ARG A 194 -14.85 6.85 17.02
CA ARG A 194 -15.37 6.86 15.65
C ARG A 194 -14.59 5.89 14.78
N ALA A 195 -15.27 5.11 13.95
CA ALA A 195 -14.65 4.09 13.12
C ALA A 195 -15.08 4.21 11.65
N HIS A 196 -14.12 4.04 10.74
CA HIS A 196 -14.40 3.76 9.32
C HIS A 196 -13.83 2.40 8.95
N ARG A 197 -14.66 1.59 8.30
CA ARG A 197 -14.32 0.21 7.94
C ARG A 197 -14.09 0.10 6.43
N TYR A 198 -13.00 -0.56 6.06
CA TYR A 198 -12.68 -0.97 4.71
C TYR A 198 -12.76 -2.48 4.65
N ALA A 199 -13.82 -3.02 4.08
CA ALA A 199 -14.00 -4.45 3.94
C ALA A 199 -13.38 -4.92 2.62
N PHE A 200 -12.62 -6.02 2.68
CA PHE A 200 -11.99 -6.62 1.51
C PHE A 200 -12.65 -7.95 1.19
N SER A 201 -13.09 -8.10 -0.06
CA SER A 201 -13.48 -9.40 -0.60
C SER A 201 -12.30 -10.09 -1.27
N TRP A 202 -12.13 -11.38 -0.98
CA TRP A 202 -11.07 -12.21 -1.53
C TRP A 202 -11.69 -13.41 -2.25
N ASP A 203 -11.08 -13.83 -3.35
CA ASP A 203 -11.55 -14.98 -4.15
C ASP A 203 -11.01 -16.31 -3.60
N ASP A 204 -10.42 -16.29 -2.41
CA ASP A 204 -9.90 -17.47 -1.73
C ASP A 204 -10.76 -17.81 -0.50
N ASN A 205 -10.69 -19.07 -0.05
CA ASN A 205 -11.42 -19.54 1.14
C ASN A 205 -10.62 -19.28 2.43
N GLY A 206 -9.70 -18.32 2.40
CA GLY A 206 -8.82 -17.99 3.51
C GLY A 206 -9.56 -17.38 4.69
N LYS A 207 -8.97 -17.52 5.88
CA LYS A 207 -9.41 -16.73 7.04
C LYS A 207 -8.76 -15.36 6.96
N HIS A 208 -9.58 -14.34 6.76
CA HIS A 208 -9.12 -12.96 6.64
C HIS A 208 -9.43 -12.18 7.91
N GLY A 209 -8.39 -11.82 8.67
CA GLY A 209 -8.52 -11.07 9.93
C GLY A 209 -8.93 -9.61 9.73
N THR A 210 -9.42 -8.96 10.78
CA THR A 210 -9.66 -7.51 10.78
C THR A 210 -8.50 -6.80 11.46
N MET A 211 -7.94 -5.79 10.80
CA MET A 211 -6.87 -4.95 11.33
C MET A 211 -7.45 -3.67 11.92
N HIS A 212 -7.14 -3.38 13.17
CA HIS A 212 -7.55 -2.13 13.83
C HIS A 212 -6.38 -1.15 13.84
N CYS A 213 -6.66 0.08 13.41
CA CYS A 213 -5.70 1.16 13.33
C CYS A 213 -6.23 2.35 14.14
N THR A 214 -5.69 2.56 15.33
CA THR A 214 -6.05 3.69 16.19
C THR A 214 -5.25 4.92 15.79
N LEU A 215 -5.94 6.00 15.45
CA LEU A 215 -5.35 7.25 14.98
C LEU A 215 -5.13 8.20 16.16
N LEU A 216 -3.88 8.54 16.43
CA LEU A 216 -3.52 9.44 17.53
C LEU A 216 -3.57 10.93 17.12
N SER A 217 -4.12 11.78 17.98
CA SER A 217 -4.31 13.22 17.76
C SER A 217 -3.04 14.08 17.87
N LYS A 218 -1.96 13.54 18.44
CA LYS A 218 -0.64 14.20 18.56
C LYS A 218 0.49 13.20 18.26
N VAL A 219 1.39 13.56 17.34
CA VAL A 219 2.62 12.80 17.14
C VAL A 219 3.70 13.36 18.08
N HIS A 220 4.02 12.63 19.15
CA HIS A 220 5.35 12.70 19.74
C HIS A 220 6.30 11.99 18.77
N HIS A 221 7.40 12.60 18.36
CA HIS A 221 8.32 12.00 17.38
C HIS A 221 8.89 10.65 17.87
N PRO A 222 8.70 9.53 17.16
CA PRO A 222 9.62 8.41 17.24
C PRO A 222 10.34 8.32 15.89
N ASP A 223 11.63 8.62 15.91
CA ASP A 223 12.54 8.18 14.86
C ASP A 223 12.69 6.66 14.95
N ARG A 224 11.78 5.91 14.30
CA ARG A 224 11.92 4.47 14.13
C ARG A 224 11.60 4.07 12.71
N SER A 225 12.65 3.95 11.91
CA SER A 225 12.64 3.19 10.68
C SER A 225 12.41 1.70 10.99
N THR A 226 11.16 1.28 11.19
CA THR A 226 10.85 -0.16 11.25
C THR A 226 11.13 -0.76 9.88
N ARG A 227 12.11 -1.66 9.84
CA ARG A 227 12.55 -2.36 8.64
C ARG A 227 11.81 -3.68 8.56
N PHE A 228 11.25 -3.98 7.39
CA PHE A 228 10.81 -5.33 7.05
C PHE A 228 11.85 -5.92 6.12
N LEU A 229 12.22 -7.16 6.40
CA LEU A 229 13.03 -7.98 5.54
C LEU A 229 12.17 -9.20 5.16
N VAL A 230 12.23 -9.56 3.89
CA VAL A 230 11.64 -10.77 3.32
C VAL A 230 12.79 -11.69 2.95
#